data_AF-A0A2H0L0K4-F1
#
_entry.id   AF-A0A2H0L0K4-F1
#
_cell.length_a   1.000
_cell.length_b   1.000
_cell.length_c   1.000
_cell.angle_alpha   90.00
_cell.angle_beta   90.00
_cell.angle_gamma   90.00
#
_symmetry.space_group_name_H-M   'P 1'
#
loop_
_entity.id
_entity.type
_entity.pdbx_description
1 polymer ?
#
loop_
_entity_poly.entity_id
_entity_poly.type
_entity_poly.pdbx_seq_one_letter_code
_entity_poly.pdbx_strand_id
1 'polypeptide(L)'
;MKLKYLHDQDPWLLGENIPDCDIFFFQLPASTFVNNRSYTFVSKYKKFLGAYKKFELNFYVGEKDSYDIAEEIVRALLERPEFGTDLDDNIMRWSQKLIDFADSVSRMPLESYRNAKLWQLYKKHDDIHTKLYTYGWLPVAADLYHSNFTNRLKAYLRTVCHGPEEVEDAFVVLTSPTKKTIVAQDREDFLRTYGAHRKELRSYKKVPSPRSVSEPLWSVLEKHAEKWGHLGYIYAGNHPTFGPEYYLKEMVELAQSGIHAGKLLRQDEEYLKKT
;
A
#
# COMPACT_ATOMS: atom_id res chain seq x y z
N MET A 1 23.04 25.11 3.31
CA MET A 1 22.42 24.31 2.23
C MET A 1 21.52 25.21 1.41
N LYS A 2 21.83 25.48 0.13
CA LYS A 2 20.90 26.22 -0.75
C LYS A 2 19.82 25.24 -1.21
N LEU A 3 18.57 25.51 -0.85
CA LEU A 3 17.44 24.69 -1.28
C LEU A 3 17.17 24.96 -2.77
N LYS A 4 17.68 24.06 -3.63
CA LYS A 4 17.72 24.23 -5.09
C LYS A 4 16.35 24.54 -5.73
N TYR A 5 15.26 24.06 -5.13
CA TYR A 5 13.90 24.16 -5.67
C TYR A 5 12.94 24.96 -4.78
N LEU A 6 13.46 25.72 -3.81
CA LEU A 6 12.60 26.52 -2.91
C LEU A 6 11.85 27.65 -3.65
N HIS A 7 12.44 28.16 -4.73
CA HIS A 7 11.89 29.24 -5.56
C HIS A 7 11.48 28.76 -6.96
N ASP A 8 11.32 27.45 -7.13
CA ASP A 8 10.78 26.89 -8.36
C ASP A 8 9.35 27.41 -8.59
N GLN A 9 8.98 27.62 -9.86
CA GLN A 9 7.65 28.12 -10.23
C GLN A 9 6.59 27.02 -10.24
N ASP A 10 7.01 25.75 -10.31
CA ASP A 10 6.11 24.62 -10.11
C ASP A 10 5.57 24.66 -8.66
N PRO A 11 4.24 24.65 -8.42
CA PRO A 11 3.68 24.59 -7.08
C PRO A 11 4.06 23.29 -6.34
N TRP A 12 3.90 23.30 -5.01
CA TRP A 12 3.98 22.09 -4.20
C TRP A 12 2.59 21.49 -4.05
N LEU A 13 2.46 20.22 -4.40
CA LEU A 13 1.27 19.41 -4.16
C LEU A 13 1.49 18.54 -2.94
N LEU A 14 0.57 18.54 -1.98
CA LEU A 14 0.56 17.55 -0.90
C LEU A 14 0.27 16.18 -1.53
N GLY A 15 1.23 15.27 -1.44
CA GLY A 15 1.05 13.91 -1.94
C GLY A 15 0.24 13.07 -0.96
N GLU A 16 0.69 12.99 0.29
CA GLU A 16 -0.02 12.25 1.34
C GLU A 16 0.36 12.75 2.74
N ASN A 17 -0.56 12.56 3.68
CA ASN A 17 -0.30 12.59 5.11
C ASN A 17 -0.25 11.14 5.61
N ILE A 18 0.91 10.70 6.09
CA ILE A 18 1.12 9.36 6.65
C ILE A 18 1.28 9.52 8.16
N PRO A 19 0.24 9.20 8.95
CA PRO A 19 0.35 9.20 10.40
C PRO A 19 1.25 8.05 10.86
N ASP A 20 2.02 8.30 11.92
CA ASP A 20 2.94 7.33 12.53
C ASP A 20 3.79 6.57 11.50
N CYS A 21 4.34 7.29 10.53
CA CYS A 21 5.18 6.78 9.47
C CYS A 21 6.50 6.21 10.00
N ASP A 22 6.84 5.00 9.56
CA ASP A 22 8.20 4.47 9.74
C ASP A 22 9.18 5.22 8.81
N ILE A 23 10.12 5.95 9.44
CA ILE A 23 11.10 6.80 8.74
C ILE A 23 12.03 5.96 7.84
N PHE A 24 12.37 4.74 8.26
CA PHE A 24 13.22 3.84 7.49
C PHE A 24 12.47 3.29 6.28
N PHE A 25 11.20 2.94 6.42
CA PHE A 25 10.36 2.56 5.29
C PHE A 25 10.27 3.71 4.27
N PHE A 26 10.00 4.94 4.73
CA PHE A 26 9.79 6.06 3.82
C PHE A 26 11.06 6.54 3.10
N GLN A 27 12.24 6.08 3.51
CA GLN A 27 13.46 6.28 2.71
C GLN A 27 13.34 5.63 1.31
N LEU A 28 12.55 4.56 1.18
CA LEU A 28 12.35 3.82 -0.06
C LEU A 28 11.67 4.71 -1.12
N PRO A 29 10.44 5.22 -0.93
CA PRO A 29 9.83 6.16 -1.88
C PRO A 29 10.69 7.40 -2.09
N ALA A 30 11.26 7.98 -1.03
CA ALA A 30 12.09 9.17 -1.15
C ALA A 30 13.30 8.94 -2.07
N SER A 31 13.98 7.80 -1.93
CA SER A 31 15.12 7.44 -2.77
C SER A 31 14.69 7.10 -4.20
N THR A 32 13.58 6.38 -4.38
CA THR A 32 13.03 6.04 -5.68
C THR A 32 12.60 7.27 -6.46
N PHE A 33 11.91 8.23 -5.84
CA PHE A 33 11.35 9.37 -6.56
C PHE A 33 12.45 10.23 -7.19
N VAL A 34 13.52 10.48 -6.45
CA VAL A 34 14.63 11.33 -6.89
C VAL A 34 15.71 10.57 -7.67
N ASN A 35 15.70 9.23 -7.65
CA ASN A 35 16.69 8.39 -8.33
C ASN A 35 16.08 7.32 -9.23
N ASN A 36 14.83 7.48 -9.69
CA ASN A 36 14.19 6.48 -10.54
C ASN A 36 15.08 6.19 -11.76
N ARG A 37 15.43 4.90 -11.92
CA ARG A 37 16.26 4.37 -13.01
C ARG A 37 15.64 3.09 -13.61
N SER A 38 14.37 2.80 -13.33
CA SER A 38 13.72 1.61 -13.87
C SER A 38 13.64 1.68 -15.39
N TYR A 39 13.28 2.85 -15.92
CA TYR A 39 13.18 3.10 -17.35
C TYR A 39 13.75 4.47 -17.69
N THR A 40 14.54 4.55 -18.76
CA THR A 40 15.19 5.80 -19.18
C THR A 40 14.20 6.83 -19.75
N PHE A 41 13.00 6.38 -20.13
CA PHE A 41 11.93 7.23 -20.66
C PHE A 41 10.96 7.75 -19.59
N VAL A 42 11.11 7.31 -18.33
CA VAL A 42 10.37 7.86 -17.19
C VAL A 42 11.30 8.77 -16.42
N SER A 43 10.95 10.04 -16.37
CA SER A 43 11.64 11.07 -15.63
C SER A 43 11.57 10.78 -14.13
N LYS A 44 12.59 11.25 -13.43
CA LYS A 44 12.61 11.30 -11.96
C LYS A 44 11.88 12.56 -11.48
N TYR A 45 11.35 12.49 -10.27
CA TYR A 45 10.85 13.68 -9.58
C TYR A 45 12.01 14.66 -9.36
N LYS A 46 11.85 15.88 -9.85
CA LYS A 46 12.72 17.01 -9.57
C LYS A 46 12.46 17.54 -8.17
N LYS A 47 11.18 17.53 -7.74
CA LYS A 47 10.71 18.10 -6.48
C LYS A 47 10.10 17.04 -5.58
N PHE A 48 10.75 16.80 -4.45
CA PHE A 48 10.22 15.99 -3.37
C PHE A 48 10.62 16.61 -2.03
N LEU A 49 9.67 16.69 -1.11
CA LEU A 49 9.89 17.19 0.24
C LEU A 49 9.10 16.34 1.24
N GLY A 50 9.79 15.63 2.12
CA GLY A 50 9.18 15.03 3.31
C GLY A 50 9.32 15.97 4.50
N ALA A 51 8.21 16.33 5.14
CA ALA A 51 8.16 17.14 6.35
C ALA A 51 7.66 16.27 7.51
N TYR A 52 8.57 15.97 8.44
CA TYR A 52 8.26 15.17 9.62
C TYR A 52 7.94 16.04 10.83
N LYS A 53 6.90 15.65 11.56
CA LYS A 53 6.61 16.11 12.91
C LYS A 53 6.48 14.88 13.81
N LYS A 54 7.57 14.51 14.48
CA LYS A 54 7.73 13.19 15.12
C LYS A 54 7.63 12.08 14.04
N PHE A 55 6.67 11.17 14.16
CA PHE A 55 6.40 10.12 13.18
C PHE A 55 5.31 10.51 12.18
N GLU A 56 4.67 11.68 12.33
CA GLU A 56 3.74 12.17 11.32
C GLU A 56 4.52 12.73 10.12
N LEU A 57 4.22 12.23 8.93
CA LEU A 57 4.84 12.64 7.69
C LEU A 57 3.82 13.33 6.78
N ASN A 58 4.13 14.55 6.36
CA ASN A 58 3.54 15.14 5.16
C ASN A 58 4.59 15.13 4.06
N PHE A 59 4.31 14.45 2.94
CA PHE A 59 5.21 14.54 1.79
C PHE A 59 4.58 15.32 0.64
N TYR A 60 5.43 16.07 -0.07
CA TYR A 60 5.04 16.97 -1.14
C TYR A 60 5.85 16.66 -2.40
N VAL A 61 5.20 16.83 -3.55
CA VAL A 61 5.82 16.72 -4.88
C VAL A 61 5.60 18.01 -5.67
N GLY A 62 6.33 18.20 -6.77
CA GLY A 62 5.99 19.24 -7.75
C GLY A 62 4.68 18.88 -8.45
N GLU A 63 3.75 19.84 -8.56
CA GLU A 63 2.44 19.59 -9.16
C GLU A 63 2.56 19.26 -10.65
N LYS A 64 3.28 20.11 -11.40
CA LYS A 64 3.58 19.89 -12.80
C LYS A 64 4.52 18.69 -12.99
N ASP A 65 5.52 18.56 -12.13
CA ASP A 65 6.49 17.46 -12.16
C ASP A 65 5.80 16.09 -12.05
N SER A 66 4.85 15.94 -11.11
CA SER A 66 4.11 14.69 -10.95
C SER A 66 3.14 14.42 -12.09
N TYR A 67 2.52 15.47 -12.68
CA TYR A 67 1.68 15.34 -13.87
C TYR A 67 2.50 14.86 -15.08
N ASP A 68 3.65 15.47 -15.34
CA ASP A 68 4.51 15.11 -16.47
C ASP A 68 4.97 13.64 -16.37
N ILE A 69 5.35 13.19 -15.18
CA ILE A 69 5.74 11.79 -14.92
C ILE A 69 4.58 10.82 -15.19
N ALA A 70 3.37 11.16 -14.73
CA ALA A 70 2.18 10.35 -14.99
C ALA A 70 1.89 10.25 -16.50
N GLU A 71 2.00 11.37 -17.24
CA GLU A 71 1.85 11.38 -18.70
C GLU A 71 2.90 10.54 -19.42
N GLU A 72 4.16 10.54 -18.96
CA GLU A 72 5.21 9.70 -19.52
C GLU A 72 4.91 8.20 -19.35
N ILE A 73 4.39 7.80 -18.20
CA ILE A 73 4.00 6.42 -17.91
C ILE A 73 2.80 6.01 -18.77
N VAL A 74 1.75 6.84 -18.82
CA VAL A 74 0.56 6.57 -19.65
C VAL A 74 0.93 6.50 -21.13
N ARG A 75 1.81 7.41 -21.61
CA ARG A 75 2.33 7.36 -22.98
C ARG A 75 3.10 6.07 -23.24
N ALA A 76 3.94 5.64 -22.30
CA ALA A 76 4.67 4.38 -22.43
C ALA A 76 3.73 3.17 -22.52
N LEU A 77 2.63 3.14 -21.76
CA LEU A 77 1.63 2.07 -21.86
C LEU A 77 0.97 2.00 -23.25
N LEU A 78 0.80 3.15 -23.91
CA LEU A 78 0.16 3.23 -25.24
C LEU A 78 1.14 2.94 -26.39
N GLU A 79 2.37 3.43 -26.28
CA GLU A 79 3.33 3.46 -27.39
C GLU A 79 4.35 2.32 -27.36
N ARG A 80 4.46 1.58 -26.24
CA ARG A 80 5.45 0.51 -26.06
C ARG A 80 4.73 -0.83 -25.80
N PRO A 81 4.56 -1.68 -26.83
CA PRO A 81 3.73 -2.89 -26.78
C PRO A 81 4.06 -3.95 -25.70
N GLU A 82 5.17 -3.81 -24.98
CA GLU A 82 5.60 -4.75 -23.93
C GLU A 82 5.81 -4.08 -22.56
N PHE A 83 5.62 -2.75 -22.47
CA PHE A 83 5.96 -2.02 -21.25
C PHE A 83 5.16 -2.51 -20.04
N GLY A 84 3.85 -2.72 -20.19
CA GLY A 84 3.01 -3.24 -19.10
C GLY A 84 3.45 -4.61 -18.61
N THR A 85 3.69 -5.54 -19.54
CA THR A 85 4.15 -6.90 -19.20
C THR A 85 5.53 -6.91 -18.56
N ASP A 86 6.50 -6.16 -19.10
CA ASP A 86 7.82 -6.06 -18.49
C ASP A 86 7.78 -5.41 -17.10
N LEU A 87 6.90 -4.41 -16.91
CA LEU A 87 6.68 -3.79 -15.61
C LEU A 87 6.17 -4.82 -14.59
N ASP A 88 5.11 -5.55 -14.94
CA ASP A 88 4.52 -6.60 -14.09
C ASP A 88 5.54 -7.70 -13.77
N ASP A 89 6.28 -8.18 -14.77
CA ASP A 89 7.32 -9.20 -14.59
C ASP A 89 8.41 -8.74 -13.63
N ASN A 90 8.82 -7.46 -13.70
CA ASN A 90 9.80 -6.91 -12.77
C ASN A 90 9.21 -6.76 -11.36
N ILE A 91 7.97 -6.30 -11.21
CA ILE A 91 7.30 -6.24 -9.91
C ILE A 91 7.27 -7.63 -9.27
N MET A 92 6.82 -8.65 -10.01
CA MET A 92 6.75 -10.03 -9.53
C MET A 92 8.13 -10.58 -9.16
N ARG A 93 9.12 -10.40 -10.03
CA ARG A 93 10.51 -10.85 -9.81
C ARG A 93 11.12 -10.24 -8.56
N TRP A 94 10.99 -8.93 -8.37
CA TRP A 94 11.58 -8.24 -7.22
C TRP A 94 10.79 -8.48 -5.93
N SER A 95 9.48 -8.69 -6.03
CA SER A 95 8.67 -9.14 -4.89
C SER A 95 9.13 -10.50 -4.39
N GLN A 96 9.30 -11.48 -5.30
CA GLN A 96 9.79 -12.81 -4.92
C GLN A 96 11.19 -12.74 -4.29
N LYS A 97 12.10 -11.93 -4.83
CA LYS A 97 13.43 -11.72 -4.24
C LYS A 97 13.37 -11.15 -2.82
N LEU A 98 12.44 -10.23 -2.55
CA LEU A 98 12.25 -9.65 -1.23
C LEU A 98 11.71 -10.71 -0.25
N ILE A 99 10.74 -11.51 -0.68
CA ILE A 99 10.17 -12.63 0.09
C ILE A 99 11.27 -13.65 0.41
N ASP A 100 11.99 -14.15 -0.60
CA ASP A 100 13.06 -15.13 -0.41
C ASP A 100 14.16 -14.60 0.53
N PHE A 101 14.48 -13.31 0.42
CA PHE A 101 15.46 -12.67 1.31
C PHE A 101 14.94 -12.60 2.75
N ALA A 102 13.70 -12.15 2.96
CA ALA A 102 13.07 -12.07 4.27
C ALA A 102 12.98 -13.46 4.93
N ASP A 103 12.57 -14.48 4.17
CA ASP A 103 12.53 -15.89 4.61
C ASP A 103 13.91 -16.43 4.98
N SER A 104 14.95 -16.02 4.25
CA SER A 104 16.31 -16.41 4.60
C SER A 104 16.76 -15.76 5.92
N VAL A 105 16.40 -14.49 6.13
CA VAL A 105 16.77 -13.70 7.33
C VAL A 105 16.02 -14.19 8.57
N SER A 106 14.75 -14.58 8.44
CA SER A 106 13.93 -15.07 9.57
C SER A 106 14.46 -16.36 10.21
N ARG A 107 15.29 -17.12 9.48
CA ARG A 107 15.94 -18.36 9.94
C ARG A 107 17.35 -18.13 10.48
N MET A 108 17.86 -16.89 10.47
CA MET A 108 19.19 -16.56 10.97
C MET A 108 19.17 -16.23 12.46
N PRO A 109 20.21 -16.59 13.24
CA PRO A 109 20.34 -16.20 14.64
C PRO A 109 20.83 -14.75 14.76
N LEU A 110 19.97 -13.79 14.39
CA LEU A 110 20.30 -12.37 14.29
C LEU A 110 20.84 -11.79 15.60
N GLU A 111 20.39 -12.31 16.74
CA GLU A 111 20.85 -11.95 18.08
C GLU A 111 22.34 -12.24 18.32
N SER A 112 22.92 -13.18 17.57
CA SER A 112 24.34 -13.51 17.65
C SER A 112 25.23 -12.66 16.74
N TYR A 113 24.64 -11.86 15.85
CA TYR A 113 25.37 -11.12 14.82
C TYR A 113 25.89 -9.78 15.36
N ARG A 114 27.11 -9.42 14.96
CA ARG A 114 27.66 -8.08 15.22
C ARG A 114 26.93 -7.03 14.38
N ASN A 115 26.89 -5.79 14.86
CA ASN A 115 26.27 -4.65 14.16
C ASN A 115 26.72 -4.50 12.69
N ALA A 116 27.99 -4.74 12.39
CA ALA A 116 28.48 -4.68 11.00
C ALA A 116 27.81 -5.71 10.08
N LYS A 117 27.51 -6.92 10.59
CA LYS A 117 26.82 -7.97 9.83
C LYS A 117 25.33 -7.66 9.69
N LEU A 118 24.69 -7.19 10.76
CA LEU A 118 23.30 -6.72 10.73
C LEU A 118 23.12 -5.58 9.71
N TRP A 119 24.06 -4.63 9.68
CA TRP A 119 24.06 -3.53 8.70
C TRP A 119 24.20 -4.02 7.25
N GLN A 120 25.01 -5.04 7.00
CA GLN A 120 25.10 -5.64 5.66
C GLN A 120 23.79 -6.32 5.24
N LEU A 121 23.10 -6.99 6.16
CA LEU A 121 21.79 -7.58 5.89
C LEU A 121 20.76 -6.49 5.59
N TYR A 122 20.73 -5.43 6.39
CA TYR A 122 19.85 -4.29 6.18
C TYR A 122 20.10 -3.61 4.83
N LYS A 123 21.36 -3.36 4.46
CA LYS A 123 21.69 -2.80 3.13
C LYS A 123 21.18 -3.66 1.99
N LYS A 124 21.37 -4.99 2.09
CA LYS A 124 20.88 -5.91 1.06
C LYS A 124 19.34 -5.92 0.99
N HIS A 125 18.66 -5.86 2.13
CA HIS A 125 17.21 -5.68 2.19
C HIS A 125 16.80 -4.38 1.48
N ASP A 126 17.42 -3.26 1.86
CA ASP A 126 17.14 -1.92 1.32
C ASP A 126 17.38 -1.85 -0.20
N ASP A 127 18.46 -2.45 -0.70
CA ASP A 127 18.75 -2.52 -2.14
C ASP A 127 17.65 -3.28 -2.92
N ILE A 128 17.22 -4.44 -2.40
CA ILE A 128 16.16 -5.25 -3.02
C ILE A 128 14.83 -4.51 -2.96
N HIS A 129 14.49 -3.95 -1.80
CA HIS A 129 13.21 -3.28 -1.56
C HIS A 129 13.12 -1.97 -2.37
N THR A 130 14.17 -1.16 -2.39
CA THR A 130 14.25 0.04 -3.24
C THR A 130 14.07 -0.32 -4.70
N LYS A 131 14.69 -1.42 -5.16
CA LYS A 131 14.56 -1.85 -6.54
C LYS A 131 13.13 -2.31 -6.87
N LEU A 132 12.48 -3.06 -5.98
CA LEU A 132 11.05 -3.38 -6.09
C LEU A 132 10.21 -2.10 -6.19
N TYR A 133 10.41 -1.15 -5.27
CA TYR A 133 9.65 0.09 -5.21
C TYR A 133 9.80 0.94 -6.48
N THR A 134 10.98 0.89 -7.13
CA THR A 134 11.22 1.58 -8.40
C THR A 134 10.34 1.07 -9.55
N TYR A 135 9.84 -0.16 -9.48
CA TYR A 135 8.84 -0.69 -10.43
C TYR A 135 7.43 -0.52 -9.87
N GLY A 136 7.20 -0.95 -8.63
CA GLY A 136 5.88 -0.95 -7.99
C GLY A 136 5.25 0.44 -7.82
N TRP A 137 6.05 1.51 -7.84
CA TRP A 137 5.55 2.88 -7.78
C TRP A 137 4.93 3.37 -9.11
N LEU A 138 5.35 2.82 -10.27
CA LEU A 138 4.92 3.35 -11.57
C LEU A 138 3.41 3.26 -11.81
N PRO A 139 2.71 2.14 -11.49
CA PRO A 139 1.26 2.08 -11.61
C PRO A 139 0.55 3.10 -10.71
N VAL A 140 1.07 3.33 -9.50
CA VAL A 140 0.51 4.31 -8.56
C VAL A 140 0.71 5.74 -9.09
N ALA A 141 1.91 6.06 -9.57
CA ALA A 141 2.25 7.36 -10.11
C ALA A 141 1.43 7.75 -11.35
N ALA A 142 0.95 6.77 -12.12
CA ALA A 142 0.14 7.01 -13.31
C ALA A 142 -1.22 7.65 -13.01
N ASP A 143 -1.73 7.57 -11.77
CA ASP A 143 -3.09 8.01 -11.46
C ASP A 143 -3.25 8.75 -10.12
N LEU A 144 -2.34 8.57 -9.16
CA LEU A 144 -2.51 9.04 -7.77
C LEU A 144 -2.84 10.53 -7.63
N TYR A 145 -2.13 11.41 -8.35
CA TYR A 145 -2.20 12.85 -8.09
C TYR A 145 -3.21 13.60 -8.97
N HIS A 146 -3.32 13.22 -10.25
CA HIS A 146 -4.09 13.96 -11.25
C HIS A 146 -5.02 13.09 -12.07
N SER A 147 -5.15 11.80 -11.71
CA SER A 147 -6.00 10.85 -12.41
C SER A 147 -5.69 10.74 -13.91
N ASN A 148 -4.42 10.83 -14.34
CA ASN A 148 -4.04 10.86 -15.77
C ASN A 148 -4.54 9.62 -16.51
N PHE A 149 -4.28 8.43 -15.96
CA PHE A 149 -4.73 7.17 -16.55
C PHE A 149 -6.26 7.12 -16.61
N THR A 150 -6.93 7.42 -15.50
CA THR A 150 -8.40 7.43 -15.40
C THR A 150 -9.03 8.39 -16.40
N ASN A 151 -8.53 9.63 -16.47
CA ASN A 151 -9.04 10.65 -17.38
C ASN A 151 -8.84 10.26 -18.83
N ARG A 152 -7.69 9.67 -19.18
CA ARG A 152 -7.39 9.25 -20.55
C ARG A 152 -8.23 8.06 -20.99
N LEU A 153 -8.38 7.05 -20.12
CA LEU A 153 -9.23 5.90 -20.39
C LEU A 153 -10.69 6.33 -20.57
N LYS A 154 -11.23 7.15 -19.66
CA LYS A 154 -12.60 7.67 -19.77
C LYS A 154 -12.80 8.54 -21.01
N ALA A 155 -11.81 9.33 -21.40
CA ALA A 155 -11.87 10.11 -22.64
C ALA A 155 -12.00 9.20 -23.88
N TYR A 156 -11.24 8.11 -23.94
CA TYR A 156 -11.35 7.13 -25.02
C TYR A 156 -12.71 6.41 -24.98
N LEU A 157 -13.15 5.94 -23.82
CA LEU A 157 -14.44 5.25 -23.67
C LEU A 157 -15.63 6.10 -24.15
N ARG A 158 -15.61 7.42 -23.92
CA ARG A 158 -16.63 8.35 -24.46
C ARG A 158 -16.69 8.40 -25.98
N THR A 159 -15.64 7.99 -26.69
CA THR A 159 -15.62 7.92 -28.16
C THR A 159 -16.21 6.63 -28.71
N VAL A 160 -16.32 5.58 -27.88
CA VAL A 160 -16.75 4.23 -28.31
C VAL A 160 -18.05 3.77 -27.66
N CYS A 161 -18.42 4.31 -26.50
CA CYS A 161 -19.66 4.00 -25.78
C CYS A 161 -20.80 4.96 -26.16
N HIS A 162 -22.04 4.51 -25.99
CA HIS A 162 -23.26 5.25 -26.38
C HIS A 162 -23.74 6.26 -25.33
N GLY A 163 -23.23 6.21 -24.10
CA GLY A 163 -23.62 7.14 -23.05
C GLY A 163 -22.76 7.10 -21.80
N PRO A 164 -22.99 8.01 -20.84
CA PRO A 164 -22.16 8.13 -19.64
C PRO A 164 -22.19 6.90 -18.72
N GLU A 165 -23.34 6.22 -18.62
CA GLU A 165 -23.48 5.00 -17.82
C GLU A 165 -22.59 3.87 -18.35
N GLU A 166 -22.63 3.63 -19.67
CA GLU A 166 -21.78 2.63 -20.33
C GLU A 166 -20.29 2.95 -20.21
N VAL A 167 -19.91 4.23 -20.22
CA VAL A 167 -18.52 4.65 -19.98
C VAL A 167 -18.06 4.27 -18.58
N GLU A 168 -18.90 4.48 -17.56
CA GLU A 168 -18.56 4.12 -16.18
C GLU A 168 -18.53 2.60 -15.99
N ASP A 169 -19.49 1.86 -16.55
CA ASP A 169 -19.50 0.40 -16.50
C ASP A 169 -18.26 -0.20 -17.17
N ALA A 170 -17.93 0.26 -18.39
CA ALA A 170 -16.73 -0.18 -19.09
C ALA A 170 -15.45 0.19 -18.34
N PHE A 171 -15.39 1.39 -17.74
CA PHE A 171 -14.25 1.79 -16.91
C PHE A 171 -14.08 0.84 -15.73
N VAL A 172 -15.15 0.58 -14.97
CA VAL A 172 -15.14 -0.33 -13.81
C VAL A 172 -14.68 -1.72 -14.22
N VAL A 173 -15.20 -2.29 -15.31
CA VAL A 173 -14.80 -3.62 -15.80
C VAL A 173 -13.32 -3.67 -16.17
N LEU A 174 -12.81 -2.63 -16.84
CA LEU A 174 -11.42 -2.60 -17.30
C LEU A 174 -10.40 -2.34 -16.19
N THR A 175 -10.78 -1.62 -15.13
CA THR A 175 -9.85 -1.23 -14.06
C THR A 175 -9.99 -2.07 -12.79
N SER A 176 -11.05 -2.86 -12.67
CA SER A 176 -11.23 -3.70 -11.49
C SER A 176 -10.30 -4.91 -11.50
N PRO A 177 -9.66 -5.24 -10.36
CA PRO A 177 -8.80 -6.40 -10.30
C PRO A 177 -9.63 -7.69 -10.40
N THR A 178 -9.18 -8.64 -11.22
CA THR A 178 -9.82 -9.95 -11.41
C THR A 178 -9.64 -10.90 -10.22
N LYS A 179 -8.84 -10.49 -9.22
CA LYS A 179 -8.54 -11.27 -8.01
C LYS A 179 -8.63 -10.36 -6.79
N LYS A 180 -8.99 -10.95 -5.65
CA LYS A 180 -8.95 -10.26 -4.36
C LYS A 180 -7.53 -9.78 -4.06
N THR A 181 -7.40 -8.48 -3.77
CA THR A 181 -6.15 -7.90 -3.27
C THR A 181 -5.82 -8.49 -1.90
N ILE A 182 -4.56 -8.35 -1.46
CA ILE A 182 -4.14 -8.82 -0.13
C ILE A 182 -4.96 -8.16 1.00
N VAL A 183 -5.29 -6.88 0.84
CA VAL A 183 -6.12 -6.11 1.79
C VAL A 183 -7.56 -6.63 1.80
N ALA A 184 -8.11 -7.01 0.64
CA ALA A 184 -9.44 -7.62 0.58
C ALA A 184 -9.47 -9.00 1.24
N GLN A 185 -8.40 -9.80 1.13
CA GLN A 185 -8.27 -11.09 1.79
C GLN A 185 -8.15 -10.95 3.31
N ASP A 186 -7.32 -10.01 3.78
CA ASP A 186 -7.21 -9.66 5.21
C ASP A 186 -8.57 -9.25 5.78
N ARG A 187 -9.25 -8.30 5.13
CA ARG A 187 -10.58 -7.84 5.54
C ARG A 187 -11.61 -8.97 5.60
N GLU A 188 -11.58 -9.89 4.64
CA GLU A 188 -12.46 -11.06 4.67
C GLU A 188 -12.18 -11.96 5.88
N ASP A 189 -10.91 -12.33 6.12
CA ASP A 189 -10.50 -13.14 7.27
C ASP A 189 -10.87 -12.45 8.60
N PHE A 190 -10.68 -11.14 8.68
CA PHE A 190 -11.04 -10.30 9.80
C PHE A 190 -12.54 -10.36 10.07
N LEU A 191 -13.38 -10.15 9.03
CA LEU A 191 -14.83 -10.16 9.16
C LEU A 191 -15.39 -11.54 9.51
N ARG A 192 -14.78 -12.62 9.00
CA ARG A 192 -15.11 -14.00 9.37
C ARG A 192 -14.84 -14.25 10.85
N THR A 193 -13.67 -13.85 11.33
CA THR A 193 -13.30 -13.94 12.77
C THR A 193 -14.25 -13.12 13.63
N TYR A 194 -14.50 -11.86 13.26
CA TYR A 194 -15.46 -10.99 13.93
C TYR A 194 -16.85 -11.64 14.01
N GLY A 195 -17.34 -12.21 12.90
CA GLY A 195 -18.63 -12.89 12.84
C GLY A 195 -18.72 -14.09 13.79
N ALA A 196 -17.68 -14.93 13.83
CA ALA A 196 -17.61 -16.12 14.68
C ALA A 196 -17.61 -15.78 16.19
N HIS A 197 -16.94 -14.70 16.58
CA HIS A 197 -16.79 -14.29 17.98
C HIS A 197 -17.69 -13.12 18.41
N ARG A 198 -18.63 -12.71 17.55
CA ARG A 198 -19.45 -11.50 17.73
C ARG A 198 -20.19 -11.43 19.07
N LYS A 199 -20.69 -12.57 19.58
CA LYS A 199 -21.41 -12.60 20.87
C LYS A 199 -20.50 -12.21 22.02
N GLU A 200 -19.28 -12.75 22.06
CA GLU A 200 -18.26 -12.41 23.05
C GLU A 200 -17.84 -10.95 22.89
N LEU A 201 -17.50 -10.53 21.68
CA LEU A 201 -17.05 -9.16 21.39
C LEU A 201 -18.06 -8.09 21.83
N ARG A 202 -19.36 -8.36 21.65
CA ARG A 202 -20.45 -7.47 22.09
C ARG A 202 -20.61 -7.37 23.60
N SER A 203 -20.11 -8.34 24.37
CA SER A 203 -20.15 -8.29 25.82
C SER A 203 -19.16 -7.27 26.41
N TYR A 204 -18.14 -6.90 25.63
CA TYR A 204 -17.13 -5.94 26.03
C TYR A 204 -17.62 -4.49 25.91
N LYS A 205 -17.76 -3.81 27.05
CA LYS A 205 -18.10 -2.37 27.11
C LYS A 205 -16.93 -1.47 26.67
N LYS A 206 -15.72 -1.97 26.75
CA LYS A 206 -14.45 -1.35 26.33
C LYS A 206 -13.49 -2.45 25.91
N VAL A 207 -12.43 -2.11 25.18
CA VAL A 207 -11.39 -3.07 24.80
C VAL A 207 -10.84 -3.75 26.07
N PRO A 208 -10.98 -5.08 26.21
CA PRO A 208 -10.49 -5.80 27.39
C PRO A 208 -8.98 -5.95 27.33
N SER A 209 -8.36 -6.29 28.47
CA SER A 209 -6.96 -6.71 28.46
C SER A 209 -6.85 -8.13 27.85
N PRO A 210 -5.70 -8.51 27.27
CA PRO A 210 -5.51 -9.86 26.70
C PRO A 210 -5.89 -11.00 27.64
N ARG A 211 -5.59 -10.85 28.95
CA ARG A 211 -5.90 -11.85 29.98
C ARG A 211 -7.39 -12.05 30.25
N SER A 212 -8.23 -11.12 29.80
CA SER A 212 -9.69 -11.17 29.98
C SER A 212 -10.42 -11.64 28.72
N VAL A 213 -9.69 -11.92 27.64
CA VAL A 213 -10.22 -12.47 26.38
C VAL A 213 -10.28 -13.98 26.48
N SER A 214 -11.28 -14.61 25.86
CA SER A 214 -11.33 -16.07 25.81
C SER A 214 -10.14 -16.64 25.03
N GLU A 215 -9.60 -17.77 25.48
CA GLU A 215 -8.49 -18.45 24.81
C GLU A 215 -8.79 -18.73 23.31
N PRO A 216 -10.01 -19.19 22.93
CA PRO A 216 -10.33 -19.40 21.52
C PRO A 216 -10.26 -18.11 20.68
N LEU A 217 -10.75 -16.98 21.19
CA LEU A 217 -10.68 -15.71 20.47
C LEU A 217 -9.23 -15.22 20.38
N TRP A 218 -8.49 -15.26 21.49
CA TRP A 218 -7.11 -14.80 21.52
C TRP A 218 -6.22 -15.58 20.54
N SER A 219 -6.32 -16.90 20.53
CA SER A 219 -5.55 -17.75 19.60
C SER A 219 -5.85 -17.45 18.13
N VAL A 220 -7.10 -17.12 17.78
CA VAL A 220 -7.44 -16.74 16.40
C VAL A 220 -6.88 -15.36 16.05
N LEU A 221 -6.89 -14.41 16.99
CA LEU A 221 -6.28 -13.09 16.81
C LEU A 221 -4.76 -13.18 16.64
N GLU A 222 -4.09 -14.06 17.38
CA GLU A 222 -2.66 -14.36 17.21
C GLU A 222 -2.35 -14.86 15.81
N LYS A 223 -3.09 -15.84 15.31
CA LYS A 223 -2.91 -16.36 13.94
C LYS A 223 -3.21 -15.33 12.87
N HIS A 224 -4.23 -14.50 13.09
CA HIS A 224 -4.59 -13.43 12.17
C HIS A 224 -3.49 -12.35 12.14
N ALA A 225 -2.95 -11.97 13.30
CA ALA A 225 -1.85 -11.03 13.39
C ALA A 225 -0.53 -11.57 12.82
N GLU A 226 -0.24 -12.86 13.01
CA GLU A 226 0.91 -13.52 12.37
C GLU A 226 0.80 -13.45 10.84
N LYS A 227 -0.40 -13.70 10.30
CA LYS A 227 -0.65 -13.69 8.86
C LYS A 227 -0.65 -12.28 8.26
N TRP A 228 -1.32 -11.32 8.90
CA TRP A 228 -1.65 -10.02 8.30
C TRP A 228 -1.03 -8.81 8.99
N GLY A 229 -0.43 -8.99 10.17
CA GLY A 229 0.07 -7.88 10.99
C GLY A 229 1.10 -7.00 10.31
N HIS A 230 1.83 -7.57 9.33
CA HIS A 230 2.81 -6.87 8.51
C HIS A 230 2.21 -5.80 7.59
N LEU A 231 0.92 -5.85 7.25
CA LEU A 231 0.27 -4.88 6.36
C LEU A 231 0.26 -3.46 6.95
N GLY A 232 0.36 -3.33 8.27
CA GLY A 232 0.44 -2.06 8.98
C GLY A 232 1.83 -1.42 9.06
N TYR A 233 2.87 -2.05 8.47
CA TYR A 233 4.26 -1.66 8.74
C TYR A 233 4.59 -0.20 8.41
N ILE A 234 4.03 0.35 7.33
CA ILE A 234 4.24 1.77 6.97
C ILE A 234 3.69 2.75 8.02
N TYR A 235 2.69 2.32 8.81
CA TYR A 235 2.02 3.10 9.86
C TYR A 235 2.47 2.72 11.28
N ALA A 236 3.60 2.01 11.40
CA ALA A 236 4.11 1.46 12.65
C ALA A 236 5.34 2.23 13.20
N GLY A 237 5.50 3.51 12.88
CA GLY A 237 6.70 4.29 13.20
C GLY A 237 7.06 4.32 14.69
N ASN A 238 6.08 4.50 15.56
CA ASN A 238 6.21 4.49 17.03
C ASN A 238 5.41 3.37 17.71
N HIS A 239 4.75 2.52 16.93
CA HIS A 239 3.86 1.47 17.40
C HIS A 239 4.37 0.11 16.91
N PRO A 240 4.11 -0.99 17.63
CA PRO A 240 4.29 -2.30 17.03
C PRO A 240 3.43 -2.40 15.77
N THR A 241 3.80 -3.31 14.87
CA THR A 241 2.92 -3.74 13.79
C THR A 241 1.57 -4.23 14.34
N PHE A 242 0.59 -4.42 13.46
CA PHE A 242 -0.75 -4.80 13.88
C PHE A 242 -0.75 -6.17 14.58
N GLY A 243 -0.72 -6.14 15.91
CA GLY A 243 -0.75 -7.31 16.79
C GLY A 243 -2.16 -7.77 17.14
N PRO A 244 -2.30 -8.84 17.92
CA PRO A 244 -3.61 -9.35 18.36
C PRO A 244 -4.45 -8.29 19.09
N GLU A 245 -3.82 -7.42 19.86
CA GLU A 245 -4.46 -6.31 20.57
C GLU A 245 -5.06 -5.27 19.62
N TYR A 246 -4.40 -5.00 18.48
CA TYR A 246 -4.90 -4.10 17.45
C TYR A 246 -6.20 -4.65 16.85
N TYR A 247 -6.18 -5.92 16.42
CA TYR A 247 -7.36 -6.54 15.83
C TYR A 247 -8.49 -6.72 16.86
N LEU A 248 -8.16 -7.01 18.12
CA LEU A 248 -9.15 -7.04 19.20
C LEU A 248 -9.86 -5.70 19.33
N LYS A 249 -9.10 -4.59 19.37
CA LYS A 249 -9.64 -3.24 19.45
C LYS A 249 -10.60 -2.96 18.28
N GLU A 250 -10.14 -3.17 17.04
CA GLU A 250 -10.95 -2.96 15.83
C GLU A 250 -12.25 -3.79 15.87
N MET A 251 -12.18 -5.06 16.30
CA MET A 251 -13.35 -5.92 16.39
C MET A 251 -14.34 -5.51 17.50
N VAL A 252 -13.85 -5.02 18.64
CA VAL A 252 -14.71 -4.48 19.71
C VAL A 252 -15.40 -3.20 19.24
N GLU A 253 -14.67 -2.29 18.60
CA GLU A 253 -15.23 -1.04 18.05
C GLU A 253 -16.28 -1.31 16.96
N LEU A 254 -16.02 -2.31 16.09
CA LEU A 254 -16.97 -2.77 15.09
C LEU A 254 -18.23 -3.39 15.73
N ALA A 255 -18.07 -4.17 16.81
CA ALA A 255 -19.17 -4.77 17.56
C ALA A 255 -20.08 -3.69 18.19
N GLN A 256 -19.47 -2.64 18.75
CA GLN A 256 -20.15 -1.50 19.38
C GLN A 256 -20.89 -0.63 18.36
N SER A 257 -20.35 -0.53 17.14
CA SER A 257 -20.98 0.17 16.02
C SER A 257 -22.21 -0.57 15.44
N GLY A 258 -22.52 -1.78 15.92
CA GLY A 258 -23.70 -2.55 15.50
C GLY A 258 -23.58 -3.18 14.11
N ILE A 259 -22.44 -3.05 13.43
CA ILE A 259 -22.22 -3.52 12.07
C ILE A 259 -22.25 -5.06 12.00
N HIS A 260 -22.85 -5.60 10.94
CA HIS A 260 -23.01 -7.04 10.73
C HIS A 260 -22.02 -7.55 9.67
N ALA A 261 -21.13 -8.47 10.06
CA ALA A 261 -20.09 -9.03 9.19
C ALA A 261 -20.65 -9.58 7.87
N GLY A 262 -21.71 -10.41 7.96
CA GLY A 262 -22.31 -11.04 6.78
C GLY A 262 -22.96 -10.05 5.80
N LYS A 263 -23.31 -8.83 6.24
CA LYS A 263 -23.76 -7.78 5.31
C LYS A 263 -22.56 -7.25 4.51
N LEU A 264 -21.45 -6.92 5.18
CA LEU A 264 -20.24 -6.43 4.54
C LEU A 264 -19.65 -7.46 3.57
N LEU A 265 -19.52 -8.72 4.01
CA LEU A 265 -18.99 -9.80 3.16
C LEU A 265 -19.82 -10.00 1.88
N ARG A 266 -21.16 -9.95 1.96
CA ARG A 266 -22.01 -10.05 0.76
C ARG A 266 -21.83 -8.86 -0.18
N GLN A 267 -21.70 -7.65 0.36
CA GLN A 267 -21.45 -6.45 -0.45
C GLN A 267 -20.11 -6.56 -1.17
N ASP A 268 -19.07 -7.04 -0.50
CA ASP A 268 -17.74 -7.24 -1.09
C ASP A 268 -17.77 -8.34 -2.18
N GLU A 269 -18.51 -9.44 -1.97
CA GLU A 269 -18.69 -10.50 -2.98
C GLU A 269 -19.52 -10.05 -4.19
N GLU A 270 -20.57 -9.27 -3.98
CA GLU A 270 -21.39 -8.72 -5.06
C GLU A 270 -20.60 -7.76 -5.93
N TYR A 271 -19.71 -6.95 -5.33
CA TYR A 271 -18.83 -6.05 -6.06
C TYR A 271 -17.90 -6.82 -7.02
N LEU A 272 -17.28 -7.90 -6.53
CA LEU A 272 -16.38 -8.74 -7.35
C LEU A 272 -17.08 -9.56 -8.44
N LYS A 273 -18.40 -9.78 -8.35
CA LYS A 273 -19.18 -10.49 -9.38
C LYS A 273 -19.65 -9.58 -10.51
N LYS A 274 -19.66 -8.26 -10.27
CA LYS A 274 -20.06 -7.26 -11.27
C LYS A 274 -18.91 -6.89 -12.22
N THR A 275 -17.69 -7.36 -11.91
CA THR A 275 -16.45 -7.15 -12.65
C THR A 275 -16.06 -8.43 -13.38
#